data_AF-A0A653RV41-F1
#
_entry.id   AF-A0A653RV41-F1
#
_cell.length_a   1.000
_cell.length_b   1.000
_cell.length_c   1.000
_cell.angle_alpha   90.00
_cell.angle_beta   90.00
_cell.angle_gamma   90.00
#
_symmetry.space_group_name_H-M   'P 1'
#
loop_
_entity.id
_entity.type
_entity.pdbx_description
1 polymer ?
#
loop_
_entity_poly.entity_id
_entity_poly.type
_entity_poly.pdbx_seq_one_letter_code
_entity_poly.pdbx_strand_id
1 'polypeptide(L)'
;MIKKLMAALAFASAMGGAQAAVLLTEDFEDVSALPGQGWVFNNASMPPGIAPGWVQGNPDVFPAQRFPAEPANAYIASSFESAAPGGILDDRLFTPLFSLTNGAIATFYLRAGPEEGFSDIVIYGYTEGSTDPADFIESMVVTAPKDGWRQYTLTINPLEGVMGRLGFVHTGPEATSNYVGLDTLRINTLREPPAGVPEPASLLIFGIGMAGLAAVRRRG
;
A
#
# COMPACT_ATOMS: atom_id res chain seq x y z
N MET A 1 14.75 -50.77 40.22
CA MET A 1 14.04 -51.00 38.94
C MET A 1 12.81 -50.11 38.95
N ILE A 2 12.90 -48.92 38.35
CA ILE A 2 12.20 -48.54 37.12
C ILE A 2 10.69 -48.80 37.21
N LYS A 3 9.93 -47.72 37.42
CA LYS A 3 8.64 -47.40 36.79
C LYS A 3 8.33 -45.91 37.07
N LYS A 4 9.16 -45.06 36.45
CA LYS A 4 8.89 -43.62 36.28
C LYS A 4 8.15 -43.43 34.95
N LEU A 5 7.47 -42.27 34.86
CA LEU A 5 7.02 -41.58 33.65
C LEU A 5 5.77 -42.11 32.94
N MET A 6 4.65 -41.42 33.21
CA MET A 6 3.71 -40.99 32.16
C MET A 6 3.41 -39.51 32.45
N ALA A 7 4.29 -38.63 32.00
CA ALA A 7 4.03 -37.19 31.94
C ALA A 7 3.09 -36.97 30.76
N ALA A 8 1.88 -36.47 31.03
CA ALA A 8 0.93 -36.08 29.99
C ALA A 8 1.53 -34.92 29.19
N LEU A 9 1.91 -35.23 27.96
CA LEU A 9 2.25 -34.32 26.89
C LEU A 9 1.04 -33.42 26.60
N ALA A 10 1.10 -32.16 26.98
CA ALA A 10 0.07 -31.17 26.64
C ALA A 10 0.67 -30.08 25.75
N PHE A 11 0.40 -30.26 24.46
CA PHE A 11 0.25 -29.26 23.40
C PHE A 11 1.26 -28.11 23.32
N ALA A 12 2.12 -28.19 22.30
CA ALA A 12 2.66 -27.04 21.61
C ALA A 12 1.49 -26.17 21.12
N SER A 13 1.25 -25.03 21.78
CA SER A 13 0.45 -23.96 21.21
C SER A 13 1.31 -23.23 20.18
N ALA A 14 0.78 -23.16 18.96
CA ALA A 14 1.42 -22.56 17.81
C ALA A 14 1.87 -21.12 18.10
N MET A 15 3.17 -20.87 18.06
CA MET A 15 3.70 -19.51 17.87
C MET A 15 3.50 -19.13 16.40
N GLY A 16 2.25 -18.87 16.01
CA GLY A 16 1.97 -18.17 14.76
C GLY A 16 2.39 -16.72 14.94
N GLY A 17 3.58 -16.34 14.49
CA GLY A 17 3.92 -14.93 14.38
C GLY A 17 2.89 -14.27 13.47
N ALA A 18 2.28 -13.17 13.90
CA ALA A 18 1.41 -12.37 13.04
C ALA A 18 2.18 -12.00 11.77
N GLN A 19 1.82 -12.62 10.65
CA GLN A 19 2.34 -12.30 9.33
C GLN A 19 1.52 -11.14 8.78
N ALA A 20 2.17 -10.20 8.09
CA ALA A 20 1.45 -9.15 7.38
C ALA A 20 0.56 -9.79 6.31
N ALA A 21 -0.74 -9.48 6.32
CA ALA A 21 -1.66 -9.97 5.29
C ALA A 21 -1.51 -9.12 4.02
N VAL A 22 -1.61 -9.75 2.84
CA VAL A 22 -1.67 -9.03 1.57
C VAL A 22 -3.08 -8.43 1.43
N LEU A 23 -3.15 -7.12 1.22
CA LEU A 23 -4.40 -6.39 1.01
C LEU A 23 -4.63 -6.14 -0.49
N LEU A 24 -3.57 -5.80 -1.23
CA LEU A 24 -3.62 -5.57 -2.68
C LEU A 24 -2.26 -5.91 -3.31
N THR A 25 -2.31 -6.48 -4.50
CA THR A 25 -1.16 -6.63 -5.39
C THR A 25 -1.64 -6.24 -6.77
N GLU A 26 -0.98 -5.26 -7.38
CA GLU A 26 -1.31 -4.76 -8.70
C GLU A 26 -0.01 -4.50 -9.48
N ASP A 27 0.07 -5.10 -10.66
CA ASP A 27 1.18 -4.98 -11.61
C ASP A 27 0.73 -4.32 -12.93
N PHE A 28 -0.55 -3.90 -13.00
CA PHE A 28 -1.12 -3.06 -14.05
C PHE A 28 -0.98 -3.64 -15.47
N GLU A 29 -1.05 -4.96 -15.61
CA GLU A 29 -1.01 -5.63 -16.91
C GLU A 29 -2.23 -5.30 -17.79
N ASP A 30 -3.38 -5.01 -17.17
CA ASP A 30 -4.59 -4.57 -17.86
C ASP A 30 -5.31 -3.48 -17.06
N VAL A 31 -4.96 -2.22 -17.35
CA VAL A 31 -5.56 -1.04 -16.70
C VAL A 31 -7.06 -0.92 -17.01
N SER A 32 -7.52 -1.45 -18.15
CA SER A 32 -8.92 -1.36 -18.56
C SER A 32 -9.85 -2.22 -17.68
N ALA A 33 -9.31 -3.26 -17.03
CA ALA A 33 -10.04 -4.12 -16.12
C ALA A 33 -10.22 -3.52 -14.72
N LEU A 34 -9.40 -2.54 -14.33
CA LEU A 34 -9.33 -2.01 -12.97
C LEU A 34 -10.64 -1.41 -12.43
N PRO A 35 -11.44 -0.65 -13.22
CA PRO A 35 -12.74 -0.18 -12.74
C PRO A 35 -13.65 -1.32 -12.28
N GLY A 36 -13.63 -2.45 -12.99
CA GLY A 36 -14.37 -3.67 -12.61
C GLY A 36 -13.85 -4.33 -11.33
N GLN A 37 -12.62 -4.01 -10.92
CA GLN A 37 -11.99 -4.49 -9.69
C GLN A 37 -12.14 -3.49 -8.52
N GLY A 38 -12.87 -2.38 -8.72
CA GLY A 38 -13.18 -1.40 -7.68
C GLY A 38 -12.20 -0.23 -7.57
N TRP A 39 -11.28 -0.09 -8.53
CA TRP A 39 -10.47 1.11 -8.69
C TRP A 39 -11.33 2.29 -9.15
N VAL A 40 -10.92 3.49 -8.76
CA VAL A 40 -11.61 4.72 -9.13
C VAL A 40 -10.62 5.66 -9.82
N PHE A 41 -11.03 6.12 -10.99
CA PHE A 41 -10.32 7.07 -11.83
C PHE A 41 -11.08 8.39 -11.77
N ASN A 42 -10.38 9.48 -11.48
CA ASN A 42 -11.01 10.79 -11.43
C ASN A 42 -10.05 11.85 -11.96
N ASN A 43 -10.34 12.36 -13.15
CA ASN A 43 -9.68 13.53 -13.69
C ASN A 43 -10.44 14.79 -13.27
N ALA A 44 -9.92 15.45 -12.22
CA ALA A 44 -10.40 16.73 -11.72
C ALA A 44 -9.58 17.92 -12.28
N SER A 45 -8.76 17.69 -13.30
CA SER A 45 -7.95 18.73 -13.96
C SER A 45 -8.81 19.86 -14.51
N MET A 46 -8.28 21.08 -14.49
CA MET A 46 -9.04 22.26 -14.89
C MET A 46 -8.23 23.25 -15.74
N PRO A 47 -8.69 23.58 -16.95
CA PRO A 47 -9.74 22.88 -17.71
C PRO A 47 -9.34 21.43 -18.02
N PRO A 48 -10.30 20.50 -18.18
CA PRO A 48 -9.99 19.11 -18.50
C PRO A 48 -9.37 18.99 -19.90
N GLY A 49 -8.39 18.10 -20.03
CA GLY A 49 -7.68 17.83 -21.27
C GLY A 49 -8.33 16.76 -22.14
N ILE A 50 -7.55 16.22 -23.07
CA ILE A 50 -8.00 15.16 -24.00
C ILE A 50 -7.84 13.77 -23.40
N ALA A 51 -6.90 13.59 -22.46
CA ALA A 51 -6.72 12.32 -21.78
C ALA A 51 -7.76 12.18 -20.66
N PRO A 52 -8.36 11.00 -20.49
CA PRO A 52 -9.36 10.77 -19.45
C PRO A 52 -8.77 10.70 -18.04
N GLY A 53 -7.44 10.74 -17.92
CA GLY A 53 -6.70 10.62 -16.68
C GLY A 53 -5.68 9.48 -16.74
N TRP A 54 -5.57 8.72 -15.64
CA TRP A 54 -4.73 7.52 -15.58
C TRP A 54 -5.17 6.46 -16.62
N VAL A 55 -4.22 5.95 -17.40
CA VAL A 55 -4.42 4.98 -18.50
C VAL A 55 -3.27 3.97 -18.59
N GLN A 56 -3.40 2.96 -19.46
CA GLN A 56 -2.33 1.99 -19.72
C GLN A 56 -1.03 2.70 -20.13
N GLY A 57 0.11 2.19 -19.64
CA GLY A 57 1.43 2.70 -19.95
C GLY A 57 1.77 2.67 -21.45
N ASN A 58 2.58 3.64 -21.88
CA ASN A 58 3.11 3.74 -23.23
C ASN A 58 4.59 3.34 -23.28
N PRO A 59 4.92 2.16 -23.84
CA PRO A 59 6.29 1.65 -23.88
C PRO A 59 7.23 2.48 -24.76
N ASP A 60 6.70 3.35 -25.64
CA ASP A 60 7.50 4.28 -26.44
C ASP A 60 8.11 5.41 -25.59
N VAL A 61 7.52 5.72 -24.42
CA VAL A 61 8.08 6.69 -23.45
C VAL A 61 9.11 5.99 -22.56
N PHE A 62 8.71 4.90 -21.91
CA PHE A 62 9.61 3.98 -21.21
C PHE A 62 8.95 2.62 -20.93
N PRO A 63 9.73 1.54 -20.80
CA PRO A 63 9.18 0.24 -20.44
C PRO A 63 8.79 0.15 -18.95
N ALA A 64 7.85 -0.76 -18.68
CA ALA A 64 7.42 -1.21 -17.34
C ALA A 64 8.61 -1.58 -16.44
N GLN A 65 8.41 -1.50 -15.12
CA GLN A 65 9.44 -1.72 -14.11
C GLN A 65 10.06 -3.11 -14.18
N ARG A 66 9.23 -4.11 -14.52
CA ARG A 66 9.63 -5.52 -14.58
C ARG A 66 9.92 -6.02 -15.99
N PHE A 67 9.94 -5.16 -17.00
CA PHE A 67 10.35 -5.55 -18.35
C PHE A 67 11.80 -6.07 -18.35
N PRO A 68 12.14 -7.18 -19.05
CA PRO A 68 11.32 -7.95 -20.00
C PRO A 68 10.58 -9.17 -19.41
N ALA A 69 10.47 -9.30 -18.08
CA ALA A 69 9.70 -10.39 -17.48
C ALA A 69 8.17 -10.23 -17.68
N GLU A 70 7.73 -9.01 -17.94
CA GLU A 70 6.35 -8.60 -18.20
C GLU A 70 6.24 -7.77 -19.48
N PRO A 71 5.01 -7.58 -20.03
CA PRO A 71 4.80 -6.68 -21.17
C PRO A 71 5.39 -5.28 -20.93
N ALA A 72 5.98 -4.68 -21.95
CA ALA A 72 6.64 -3.37 -21.81
C ALA A 72 5.69 -2.24 -21.39
N ASN A 73 4.38 -2.42 -21.59
CA ASN A 73 3.33 -1.48 -21.23
C ASN A 73 2.63 -1.81 -19.89
N ALA A 74 3.04 -2.85 -19.17
CA ALA A 74 2.45 -3.30 -17.90
C ALA A 74 2.79 -2.35 -16.74
N TYR A 75 2.23 -1.16 -16.80
CA TYR A 75 2.23 -0.13 -15.76
C TYR A 75 1.07 0.83 -16.06
N ILE A 76 0.64 1.63 -15.08
CA ILE A 76 -0.38 2.66 -15.29
C ILE A 76 0.28 4.04 -15.33
N ALA A 77 -0.27 4.98 -16.09
CA ALA A 77 0.34 6.28 -16.27
C ALA A 77 -0.66 7.42 -16.41
N SER A 78 -0.21 8.62 -16.04
CA SER A 78 -0.89 9.89 -16.26
C SER A 78 0.02 10.83 -17.04
N SER A 79 -0.55 11.79 -17.76
CA SER A 79 0.21 12.73 -18.58
C SER A 79 -0.32 14.16 -18.51
N PHE A 80 0.45 15.11 -19.02
CA PHE A 80 0.08 16.51 -19.18
C PHE A 80 -1.25 16.68 -19.93
N GLU A 81 -1.58 15.74 -20.83
CA GLU A 81 -2.81 15.72 -21.60
C GLU A 81 -4.08 15.54 -20.76
N SER A 82 -3.96 15.23 -19.46
CA SER A 82 -5.09 15.22 -18.53
C SER A 82 -5.69 16.61 -18.31
N ALA A 83 -4.92 17.68 -18.56
CA ALA A 83 -5.38 19.06 -18.54
C ALA A 83 -5.33 19.69 -19.95
N ALA A 84 -6.18 20.70 -20.19
CA ALA A 84 -6.09 21.50 -21.42
C ALA A 84 -4.84 22.40 -21.39
N PRO A 85 -4.37 22.89 -22.55
CA PRO A 85 -3.23 23.80 -22.60
C PRO A 85 -3.36 24.99 -21.65
N GLY A 86 -2.37 25.19 -20.78
CA GLY A 86 -2.37 26.22 -19.74
C GLY A 86 -3.25 25.92 -18.52
N GLY A 87 -3.81 24.72 -18.42
CA GLY A 87 -4.55 24.23 -17.27
C GLY A 87 -3.67 23.70 -16.15
N ILE A 88 -4.33 23.22 -15.09
CA ILE A 88 -3.71 22.56 -13.94
C ILE A 88 -4.18 21.11 -13.90
N LEU A 89 -3.23 20.18 -13.77
CA LEU A 89 -3.49 18.77 -13.58
C LEU A 89 -4.01 18.50 -12.17
N ASP A 90 -5.03 17.65 -12.11
CA ASP A 90 -5.50 16.99 -10.90
C ASP A 90 -6.07 15.63 -11.28
N ASP A 91 -5.18 14.70 -11.61
CA ASP A 91 -5.55 13.38 -12.12
C ASP A 91 -5.32 12.31 -11.05
N ARG A 92 -6.42 11.67 -10.62
CA ARG A 92 -6.47 10.85 -9.41
C ARG A 92 -6.77 9.40 -9.71
N LEU A 93 -6.06 8.53 -9.00
CA LEU A 93 -6.26 7.10 -8.99
C LEU A 93 -6.43 6.63 -7.56
N PHE A 94 -7.57 6.01 -7.25
CA PHE A 94 -7.81 5.37 -5.95
C PHE A 94 -7.92 3.86 -6.11
N THR A 95 -7.22 3.15 -5.23
CA THR A 95 -7.29 1.69 -5.10
C THR A 95 -8.69 1.21 -4.69
N PRO A 96 -8.99 -0.10 -4.83
CA PRO A 96 -10.14 -0.73 -4.19
C PRO A 96 -10.17 -0.51 -2.68
N LEU A 97 -11.35 -0.68 -2.08
CA LEU A 97 -11.54 -0.49 -0.64
C LEU A 97 -10.89 -1.63 0.15
N PHE A 98 -10.09 -1.32 1.17
CA PHE A 98 -9.50 -2.30 2.09
C PHE A 98 -9.60 -1.85 3.54
N SER A 99 -9.46 -2.78 4.49
CA SER A 99 -9.53 -2.44 5.91
C SER A 99 -8.23 -1.79 6.40
N LEU A 100 -8.37 -0.67 7.12
CA LEU A 100 -7.28 0.02 7.82
C LEU A 100 -7.23 -0.34 9.32
N THR A 101 -8.02 -1.31 9.77
CA THR A 101 -8.07 -1.71 11.19
C THR A 101 -6.69 -2.10 11.73
N ASN A 102 -5.87 -2.77 10.93
CA ASN A 102 -4.50 -3.15 11.31
C ASN A 102 -3.43 -2.23 10.71
N GLY A 103 -3.84 -1.07 10.18
CA GLY A 103 -3.00 -0.19 9.38
C GLY A 103 -2.55 -0.83 8.07
N ALA A 104 -1.80 -0.07 7.27
CA ALA A 104 -1.27 -0.55 6.01
C ALA A 104 0.15 -0.03 5.75
N ILE A 105 0.96 -0.85 5.08
CA ILE A 105 2.18 -0.42 4.41
C ILE A 105 2.00 -0.66 2.91
N ALA A 106 2.19 0.39 2.13
CA ALA A 106 2.17 0.34 0.68
C ALA A 106 3.57 0.60 0.13
N THR A 107 3.99 -0.20 -0.84
CA THR A 107 5.18 0.04 -1.65
C THR A 107 4.80 0.06 -3.12
N PHE A 108 5.38 0.98 -3.87
CA PHE A 108 5.10 1.17 -5.29
C PHE A 108 6.29 1.86 -5.96
N TYR A 109 6.33 1.83 -7.28
CA TYR A 109 7.37 2.50 -8.06
C TYR A 109 6.78 3.67 -8.84
N LEU A 110 7.52 4.78 -8.91
CA LEU A 110 7.22 5.89 -9.79
C LEU A 110 8.37 6.13 -10.76
N ARG A 111 8.03 6.63 -11.95
CA ARG A 111 8.99 7.08 -12.97
C ARG A 111 8.36 8.18 -13.82
N ALA A 112 9.12 9.23 -14.12
CA ALA A 112 8.76 10.29 -15.04
C ALA A 112 9.39 10.09 -16.42
N GLY A 113 8.80 10.72 -17.43
CA GLY A 113 9.35 10.83 -18.78
C GLY A 113 10.75 11.48 -18.77
N PRO A 114 11.67 11.03 -19.64
CA PRO A 114 13.05 11.51 -19.64
C PRO A 114 13.23 12.94 -20.16
N GLU A 115 12.17 13.57 -20.69
CA GLU A 115 12.23 14.86 -21.36
C GLU A 115 12.71 15.97 -20.43
N GLU A 116 13.72 16.72 -20.88
CA GLU A 116 14.28 17.84 -20.14
C GLU A 116 13.30 19.01 -20.05
N GLY A 117 13.34 19.76 -18.94
CA GLY A 117 12.48 20.92 -18.71
C GLY A 117 11.11 20.63 -18.09
N PHE A 118 10.70 19.37 -18.01
CA PHE A 118 9.45 18.95 -17.35
C PHE A 118 9.68 18.38 -15.94
N SER A 119 8.67 18.39 -15.10
CA SER A 119 8.71 17.84 -13.75
C SER A 119 7.34 17.38 -13.31
N ASP A 120 7.12 16.07 -13.28
CA ASP A 120 5.86 15.47 -12.85
C ASP A 120 5.79 15.37 -11.32
N ILE A 121 4.79 16.04 -10.72
CA ILE A 121 4.56 16.05 -9.27
C ILE A 121 3.48 15.02 -8.95
N VAL A 122 3.79 14.10 -8.04
CA VAL A 122 2.85 13.11 -7.54
C VAL A 122 2.61 13.33 -6.05
N ILE A 123 1.34 13.43 -5.67
CA ILE A 123 0.91 13.36 -4.27
C ILE A 123 0.37 11.95 -4.04
N TYR A 124 0.78 11.31 -2.95
CA TYR A 124 0.19 10.05 -2.53
C TYR A 124 -0.23 10.11 -1.06
N GLY A 125 -1.27 9.35 -0.76
CA GLY A 125 -2.00 9.44 0.50
C GLY A 125 -3.17 8.46 0.51
N TYR A 126 -4.21 8.76 1.28
CA TYR A 126 -5.35 7.86 1.39
C TYR A 126 -6.66 8.60 1.65
N THR A 127 -7.78 7.90 1.49
CA THR A 127 -9.10 8.32 1.97
C THR A 127 -9.59 7.34 3.03
N GLU A 128 -10.52 7.77 3.87
CA GLU A 128 -11.28 6.88 4.78
C GLU A 128 -12.46 6.22 4.05
N GLY A 129 -12.17 5.69 2.86
CA GLY A 129 -13.08 4.89 2.04
C GLY A 129 -13.87 5.67 1.00
N SER A 130 -13.87 6.99 1.12
CA SER A 130 -14.47 7.89 0.14
C SER A 130 -13.77 7.82 -1.23
N THR A 131 -14.54 8.11 -2.26
CA THR A 131 -14.05 8.28 -3.64
C THR A 131 -14.07 9.75 -4.07
N ASP A 132 -14.50 10.64 -3.19
CA ASP A 132 -14.51 12.08 -3.42
C ASP A 132 -13.07 12.64 -3.33
N PRO A 133 -12.57 13.33 -4.37
CA PRO A 133 -11.33 14.09 -4.32
C PRO A 133 -11.16 14.97 -3.06
N ALA A 134 -12.23 15.57 -2.55
CA ALA A 134 -12.17 16.48 -1.41
C ALA A 134 -11.78 15.78 -0.09
N ASP A 135 -11.99 14.46 0.00
CA ASP A 135 -11.70 13.66 1.20
C ASP A 135 -10.28 13.06 1.19
N PHE A 136 -9.45 13.43 0.22
CA PHE A 136 -8.10 12.92 0.10
C PHE A 136 -7.18 13.50 1.19
N ILE A 137 -6.60 12.60 1.99
CA ILE A 137 -5.63 12.93 3.02
C ILE A 137 -4.24 12.80 2.42
N GLU A 138 -3.65 13.94 2.07
CA GLU A 138 -2.29 14.01 1.55
C GLU A 138 -1.28 13.53 2.60
N SER A 139 -0.39 12.62 2.20
CA SER A 139 0.66 12.12 3.09
C SER A 139 2.06 12.56 2.64
N MET A 140 2.31 12.59 1.33
CA MET A 140 3.59 13.02 0.78
C MET A 140 3.42 13.62 -0.61
N VAL A 141 4.28 14.58 -0.93
CA VAL A 141 4.43 15.18 -2.26
C VAL A 141 5.83 14.87 -2.77
N VAL A 142 5.95 14.34 -3.98
CA VAL A 142 7.24 13.98 -4.59
C VAL A 142 7.30 14.44 -6.04
N THR A 143 8.50 14.69 -6.53
CA THR A 143 8.77 14.76 -7.97
C THR A 143 9.20 13.38 -8.44
N ALA A 144 8.53 12.84 -9.46
CA ALA A 144 8.85 11.53 -10.00
C ALA A 144 10.23 11.53 -10.70
N PRO A 145 11.00 10.43 -10.57
CA PRO A 145 12.37 10.36 -11.07
C PRO A 145 12.43 10.10 -12.57
N LYS A 146 13.34 10.75 -13.28
CA LYS A 146 13.56 10.55 -14.72
C LYS A 146 14.61 9.47 -15.04
N ASP A 147 15.46 9.16 -14.07
CA ASP A 147 16.61 8.26 -14.19
C ASP A 147 16.24 6.76 -14.05
N GLY A 148 14.95 6.44 -14.05
CA GLY A 148 14.41 5.09 -13.95
C GLY A 148 13.35 4.97 -12.88
N TRP A 149 12.88 3.75 -12.66
CA TRP A 149 11.88 3.44 -11.63
C TRP A 149 12.49 3.53 -10.23
N ARG A 150 11.82 4.26 -9.33
CA ARG A 150 12.22 4.35 -7.91
C ARG A 150 11.09 3.92 -7.01
N GLN A 151 11.42 3.14 -6.00
CA GLN A 151 10.45 2.67 -5.02
C GLN A 151 10.15 3.77 -3.98
N TYR A 152 8.88 3.88 -3.62
CA TYR A 152 8.36 4.70 -2.55
C TYR A 152 7.59 3.83 -1.56
N THR A 153 7.44 4.34 -0.34
CA THR A 153 6.71 3.66 0.73
C THR A 153 5.75 4.65 1.39
N LEU A 154 4.52 4.21 1.65
CA LEU A 154 3.57 4.88 2.52
C LEU A 154 3.20 3.96 3.68
N THR A 155 3.19 4.50 4.89
CA THR A 155 2.71 3.82 6.09
C THR A 155 1.47 4.54 6.60
N ILE A 156 0.37 3.82 6.74
CA ILE A 156 -0.89 4.28 7.31
C ILE A 156 -1.06 3.58 8.66
N ASN A 157 -1.14 4.36 9.73
CA ASN A 157 -1.32 3.81 11.08
C ASN A 157 -2.68 3.09 11.21
N PRO A 158 -2.81 2.15 12.16
CA PRO A 158 -4.09 1.47 12.41
C PRO A 158 -5.23 2.45 12.74
N LEU A 159 -6.38 2.24 12.09
CA LEU A 159 -7.62 2.99 12.29
C LEU A 159 -8.76 1.99 12.50
N GLU A 160 -9.17 1.80 13.75
CA GLU A 160 -10.17 0.79 14.13
C GLU A 160 -11.49 0.98 13.38
N GLY A 161 -11.96 -0.07 12.71
CA GLY A 161 -13.25 -0.07 12.00
C GLY A 161 -13.30 0.79 10.74
N VAL A 162 -12.19 1.42 10.35
CA VAL A 162 -12.10 2.26 9.15
C VAL A 162 -11.74 1.42 7.94
N MET A 163 -12.47 1.64 6.84
CA MET A 163 -12.10 1.19 5.51
C MET A 163 -11.41 2.34 4.79
N GLY A 164 -10.42 2.05 3.95
CA GLY A 164 -9.66 3.07 3.25
C GLY A 164 -9.36 2.72 1.81
N ARG A 165 -8.91 3.74 1.07
CA ARG A 165 -8.33 3.61 -0.26
C ARG A 165 -7.00 4.35 -0.26
N LEU A 166 -5.96 3.70 -0.75
CA LEU A 166 -4.74 4.40 -1.16
C LEU A 166 -5.03 5.22 -2.42
N GLY A 167 -4.50 6.43 -2.50
CA GLY A 167 -4.67 7.33 -3.64
C GLY A 167 -3.35 7.91 -4.15
N PHE A 168 -3.32 8.14 -5.47
CA PHE A 168 -2.23 8.78 -6.20
C PHE A 168 -2.81 9.92 -7.03
N VAL A 169 -2.17 11.09 -6.98
CA VAL A 169 -2.60 12.30 -7.67
C VAL A 169 -1.43 12.84 -8.48
N HIS A 170 -1.56 12.88 -9.80
CA HIS A 170 -0.65 13.61 -10.67
C HIS A 170 -1.15 15.05 -10.79
N THR A 171 -0.32 16.02 -10.40
CA THR A 171 -0.69 17.42 -10.34
C THR A 171 0.43 18.34 -10.82
N GLY A 172 0.08 19.58 -11.10
CA GLY A 172 1.00 20.62 -11.55
C GLY A 172 0.47 21.38 -12.76
N PRO A 173 1.13 22.47 -13.16
CA PRO A 173 0.80 23.14 -14.40
C PRO A 173 1.03 22.21 -15.59
N GLU A 174 0.07 22.17 -16.52
CA GLU A 174 0.16 21.38 -17.76
C GLU A 174 1.46 21.67 -18.52
N ALA A 175 1.80 22.96 -18.67
CA ALA A 175 2.98 23.41 -19.39
C ALA A 175 4.33 22.93 -18.83
N THR A 176 4.36 22.45 -17.58
CA THR A 176 5.59 21.95 -16.91
C THR A 176 5.50 20.47 -16.55
N SER A 177 4.36 19.83 -16.78
CA SER A 177 4.15 18.40 -16.57
C SER A 177 4.38 17.66 -17.88
N ASN A 178 4.55 16.34 -17.82
CA ASN A 178 4.75 15.53 -19.01
C ASN A 178 4.11 14.15 -18.86
N TYR A 179 4.79 13.19 -18.24
CA TYR A 179 4.33 11.81 -18.21
C TYR A 179 4.88 11.11 -16.98
N VAL A 180 4.00 10.52 -16.17
CA VAL A 180 4.37 9.76 -14.98
C VAL A 180 3.74 8.38 -14.98
N GLY A 181 4.55 7.37 -14.68
CA GLY A 181 4.15 5.98 -14.50
C GLY A 181 4.13 5.61 -13.02
N LEU A 182 3.19 4.74 -12.68
CA LEU A 182 3.06 4.01 -11.42
C LEU A 182 3.07 2.51 -11.72
N ASP A 183 3.84 1.75 -10.94
CA ASP A 183 3.99 0.31 -11.17
C ASP A 183 4.23 -0.45 -9.86
N THR A 184 3.97 -1.75 -9.89
CA THR A 184 4.31 -2.75 -8.87
C THR A 184 3.80 -2.33 -7.49
N LEU A 185 2.50 -2.06 -7.40
CA LEU A 185 1.86 -1.70 -6.15
C LEU A 185 1.66 -2.94 -5.29
N ARG A 186 2.15 -2.87 -4.06
CA ARG A 186 1.93 -3.86 -3.01
C ARG A 186 1.40 -3.15 -1.79
N ILE A 187 0.28 -3.64 -1.25
CA ILE A 187 -0.29 -3.16 0.00
C ILE A 187 -0.42 -4.35 0.94
N ASN A 188 0.13 -4.22 2.13
CA ASN A 188 0.06 -5.22 3.18
C ASN A 188 -0.45 -4.56 4.46
N THR A 189 -1.05 -5.34 5.37
CA THR A 189 -1.33 -4.83 6.72
C THR A 189 -0.03 -4.47 7.42
N LEU A 190 -0.06 -3.49 8.33
CA LEU A 190 1.08 -3.35 9.23
C LEU A 190 1.20 -4.63 10.07
N ARG A 191 2.43 -5.06 10.27
CA ARG A 191 2.71 -6.20 11.13
C ARG A 191 2.35 -5.79 12.55
N GLU A 192 1.39 -6.49 13.18
CA GLU A 192 1.26 -6.40 14.63
C GLU A 192 2.55 -6.91 15.29
N PRO A 193 3.02 -6.28 16.39
CA PRO A 193 4.05 -6.89 17.22
C PRO A 193 3.58 -8.32 17.56
N PRO A 194 4.47 -9.33 17.50
CA PRO A 194 4.04 -10.71 17.72
C PRO A 194 3.28 -10.81 19.04
N ALA A 195 2.09 -11.42 19.00
CA ALA A 195 1.19 -11.69 20.13
C ALA A 195 1.81 -12.69 21.13
N GLY A 196 2.96 -12.33 21.68
CA GLY A 196 3.83 -13.19 22.47
C GLY A 196 4.71 -12.44 23.44
N VAL A 197 4.52 -11.12 23.63
CA VAL A 197 4.92 -10.47 24.88
C VAL A 197 3.72 -10.58 25.81
N PRO A 198 3.72 -11.52 26.77
CA PRO A 198 2.63 -11.60 27.72
C PRO A 198 2.58 -10.26 28.46
N GLU A 199 1.43 -9.59 28.45
CA GLU A 199 1.23 -8.41 29.26
C GLU A 199 1.59 -8.72 30.73
N PRO A 200 2.03 -7.73 31.53
CA PRO A 200 2.48 -7.94 32.90
C PRO A 200 1.51 -8.78 33.75
N ALA A 201 0.20 -8.66 33.50
CA ALA A 201 -0.83 -9.45 34.14
C ALA A 201 -0.75 -10.96 33.83
N SER A 202 -0.41 -11.33 32.60
CA SER A 202 -0.24 -12.71 32.15
C SER A 202 1.01 -13.36 32.76
N LEU A 203 2.10 -12.60 32.90
CA LEU A 203 3.29 -13.04 33.65
C LEU A 203 2.99 -13.26 35.13
N LEU A 204 2.14 -12.40 35.72
CA LEU A 204 1.69 -12.52 37.10
C LEU A 204 0.87 -13.78 37.34
N ILE A 205 -0.09 -14.09 36.46
CA ILE A 205 -0.90 -15.31 36.55
C ILE A 205 -0.03 -16.56 36.36
N PHE A 206 0.91 -16.54 35.41
CA PHE A 206 1.86 -17.62 35.21
C PHE A 206 2.78 -17.80 36.43
N GLY A 207 3.27 -16.70 36.99
CA GLY A 207 4.10 -16.69 38.21
C GLY A 207 3.35 -17.24 39.43
N ILE A 208 2.08 -16.87 39.61
CA ILE A 208 1.21 -17.38 40.69
C ILE A 208 0.93 -18.88 40.48
N GLY A 209 0.65 -19.31 39.25
CA GLY A 209 0.43 -20.73 38.93
C GLY A 209 1.66 -21.60 39.23
N MET A 210 2.85 -21.12 38.85
CA MET A 210 4.11 -21.79 39.13
C MET A 210 4.46 -21.82 40.64
N ALA A 211 4.19 -20.74 41.37
CA ALA A 211 4.38 -20.69 42.82
C ALA A 211 3.41 -21.65 43.55
N GLY A 212 2.16 -21.74 43.11
CA GLY A 212 1.18 -22.69 43.62
C GLY A 212 1.61 -24.15 43.44
N LEU A 213 2.11 -24.52 42.26
CA LEU A 213 2.64 -25.85 41.97
C LEU A 213 3.86 -26.21 42.84
N ALA A 214 4.76 -25.24 43.07
CA ALA A 214 5.93 -25.44 43.94
C ALA A 214 5.55 -25.60 45.42
N ALA A 215 4.52 -24.90 45.89
CA ALA A 215 4.01 -25.01 47.26
C ALA A 215 3.34 -26.37 47.53
N VAL A 216 2.60 -26.91 46.55
CA VAL A 216 1.98 -28.24 46.65
C VAL A 216 3.04 -29.34 46.71
N ARG A 217 4.15 -29.21 45.96
CA ARG A 217 5.24 -30.19 45.95
C ARG A 217 6.06 -30.25 47.26
N ARG A 218 5.98 -29.23 48.11
CA ARG A 218 6.67 -29.21 49.42
C ARG A 218 5.84 -29.81 50.57
N ARG A 219 4.57 -30.14 50.32
CA ARG A 219 3.63 -30.63 51.35
C ARG A 219 3.23 -32.10 51.20
N GLY A 220 3.81 -32.83 50.26
CA GLY A 220 3.69 -34.29 50.11
C GLY A 220 5.06 -34.94 50.14
#